data_AF-A0A0L6JQY1-F1
#
_entry.id   AF-A0A0L6JQY1-F1
#
_cell.length_a   1.000
_cell.length_b   1.000
_cell.length_c   1.000
_cell.angle_alpha   90.00
_cell.angle_beta   90.00
_cell.angle_gamma   90.00
#
_symmetry.space_group_name_H-M   'P 1'
#
loop_
_entity.id
_entity.type
_entity.pdbx_description
1 polymer ?
#
loop_
_entity_poly.entity_id
_entity_poly.type
_entity_poly.pdbx_seq_one_letter_code
_entity_poly.pdbx_strand_id
1 'polypeptide(L)'
;MRKFSNELYRAFLGRAYTLGYTVVEFETVGQPVEFYKGREYICSLMPDGEIHYKDNTAVRDDVFRLSELFSSMKHAYDLYEKAENLPFDSVKNYKVLCEFGNFLLAAMMDNNDQLRFVTWRYSYNRDSVAYGHYFDTDYDGARQDFAVRAGLIDEKKLFKENELVTLYEACIFRGRNDREISFDDEKRLMNVMNRIQENIPNLSLDCHEQNHEAESELDR
;
A
#
# COMPACT_ATOMS: atom_id res chain seq x y z
N MET A 1 12.89 -28.83 -3.55
CA MET A 1 12.85 -27.67 -4.46
C MET A 1 11.85 -26.67 -3.89
N ARG A 2 12.13 -25.35 -3.94
CA ARG A 2 11.21 -24.34 -3.40
C ARG A 2 9.94 -24.24 -4.26
N LYS A 3 8.78 -23.96 -3.65
CA LYS A 3 7.48 -23.78 -4.36
C LYS A 3 7.24 -22.34 -4.85
N PHE A 4 8.32 -21.57 -4.98
CA PHE A 4 8.32 -20.21 -5.46
C PHE A 4 9.65 -19.95 -6.19
N SER A 5 9.65 -18.92 -7.04
CA SER A 5 10.77 -18.63 -7.94
C SER A 5 12.03 -18.19 -7.20
N ASN A 6 13.20 -18.37 -7.83
CA ASN A 6 14.47 -17.91 -7.24
C ASN A 6 14.57 -16.38 -7.25
N GLU A 7 13.91 -15.75 -8.21
CA GLU A 7 13.75 -14.32 -8.35
C GLU A 7 12.97 -13.75 -7.16
N LEU A 8 11.82 -14.34 -6.81
CA LEU A 8 11.06 -13.97 -5.60
C LEU A 8 11.93 -14.14 -4.36
N TYR A 9 12.63 -15.26 -4.24
CA TYR A 9 13.47 -15.58 -3.10
C TYR A 9 14.51 -14.47 -2.86
N ARG A 10 15.34 -14.16 -3.87
CA ARG A 10 16.38 -13.12 -3.78
C ARG A 10 15.78 -11.75 -3.50
N ALA A 11 14.69 -11.42 -4.19
CA ALA A 11 14.03 -10.15 -4.01
C ALA A 11 13.50 -9.97 -2.58
N PHE A 12 12.89 -11.00 -2.02
CA PHE A 12 12.38 -11.00 -0.66
C PHE A 12 13.49 -10.83 0.38
N LEU A 13 14.61 -11.55 0.23
CA LEU A 13 15.75 -11.40 1.15
C LEU A 13 16.31 -9.97 1.15
N GLY A 14 16.45 -9.35 -0.04
CA GLY A 14 16.88 -7.96 -0.16
C GLY A 14 15.91 -6.97 0.50
N ARG A 15 14.60 -7.18 0.36
CA ARG A 15 13.56 -6.35 0.99
C ARG A 15 13.54 -6.52 2.51
N ALA A 16 13.65 -7.75 3.00
CA ALA A 16 13.77 -8.02 4.42
C ALA A 16 15.02 -7.35 5.03
N TYR A 17 16.16 -7.42 4.33
CA TYR A 17 17.37 -6.70 4.75
C TYR A 17 17.17 -5.19 4.85
N THR A 18 16.48 -4.59 3.88
CA THR A 18 16.18 -3.15 3.85
C THR A 18 15.27 -2.72 5.01
N LEU A 19 14.41 -3.63 5.48
CA LEU A 19 13.56 -3.44 6.66
C LEU A 19 14.30 -3.66 8.00
N GLY A 20 15.59 -3.98 7.97
CA GLY A 20 16.43 -4.16 9.15
C GLY A 20 16.48 -5.59 9.69
N TYR A 21 16.02 -6.58 8.92
CA TYR A 21 16.15 -7.99 9.29
C TYR A 21 17.48 -8.57 8.80
N THR A 22 18.08 -9.43 9.62
CA THR A 22 19.22 -10.24 9.23
C THR A 22 18.75 -11.64 8.87
N VAL A 23 19.34 -12.20 7.83
CA VAL A 23 18.94 -13.48 7.24
C VAL A 23 20.02 -14.52 7.53
N VAL A 24 19.62 -15.71 7.99
CA VAL A 24 20.49 -16.87 8.14
C VAL A 24 20.03 -17.94 7.16
N GLU A 25 20.85 -18.17 6.14
CA GLU A 25 20.68 -19.28 5.19
C GLU A 25 21.51 -20.48 5.66
N PHE A 26 20.93 -21.68 5.64
CA PHE A 26 21.69 -22.90 5.89
C PHE A 26 22.27 -23.46 4.59
N GLU A 27 23.45 -24.09 4.67
CA GLU A 27 24.21 -24.58 3.51
C GLU A 27 23.47 -25.64 2.67
N THR A 28 22.51 -26.34 3.28
CA THR A 28 21.76 -27.41 2.62
C THR A 28 20.55 -26.89 1.85
N VAL A 29 20.50 -27.19 0.56
CA VAL A 29 19.36 -26.88 -0.32
C VAL A 29 18.08 -27.49 0.25
N GLY A 30 17.05 -26.66 0.45
CA GLY A 30 15.76 -27.09 0.99
C GLY A 30 15.64 -26.95 2.51
N GLN A 31 16.62 -26.35 3.19
CA GLN A 31 16.42 -25.85 4.55
C GLN A 31 15.61 -24.55 4.54
N PRO A 32 14.89 -24.27 5.65
CA PRO A 32 14.24 -22.97 5.82
C PRO A 32 15.26 -21.85 5.92
N VAL A 33 14.82 -20.62 5.74
CA VAL A 33 15.65 -19.44 5.98
C VAL A 33 15.13 -18.73 7.21
N GLU A 34 16.03 -18.39 8.14
CA GLU A 34 15.64 -17.73 9.38
C GLU A 34 15.85 -16.22 9.30
N PHE A 35 14.90 -15.49 9.88
CA PHE A 35 14.91 -14.04 9.98
C PHE A 35 15.08 -13.62 11.43
N TYR A 36 16.00 -12.69 11.66
CA TYR A 36 16.33 -12.15 12.97
C TYR A 36 16.27 -10.62 12.95
N LYS A 37 16.04 -10.02 14.11
CA LYS A 37 16.19 -8.59 14.34
C LYS A 37 17.13 -8.37 15.52
N GLY A 38 18.35 -7.94 15.24
CA GLY A 38 19.43 -8.01 16.22
C GLY A 38 19.75 -9.46 16.57
N ARG A 39 19.47 -9.88 17.82
CA ARG A 39 19.66 -11.26 18.29
C ARG A 39 18.36 -12.05 18.43
N GLU A 40 17.22 -11.40 18.24
CA GLU A 40 15.92 -12.02 18.43
C GLU A 40 15.49 -12.77 17.16
N TYR A 41 15.10 -14.03 17.32
CA TYR A 41 14.50 -14.82 16.25
C TYR A 41 13.08 -14.31 15.96
N ILE A 42 12.78 -14.04 14.69
CA ILE A 42 11.47 -13.58 14.24
C ILE A 42 10.67 -14.74 13.67
N CYS A 43 11.11 -15.33 12.56
CA CYS A 43 10.42 -16.40 11.86
C CYS A 43 11.36 -17.17 10.92
N SER A 44 10.85 -18.27 10.36
CA SER A 44 11.50 -19.09 9.35
C SER A 44 10.64 -19.17 8.10
N LEU A 45 11.21 -18.84 6.93
CA LEU A 45 10.57 -19.10 5.63
C LEU A 45 10.91 -20.52 5.17
N MET A 46 9.88 -21.35 5.09
CA MET A 46 9.97 -22.74 4.66
C MET A 46 10.07 -22.83 3.13
N PRO A 47 10.65 -23.91 2.56
CA PRO A 47 10.78 -24.09 1.11
C PRO A 47 9.45 -24.12 0.35
N ASP A 48 8.35 -24.49 1.00
CA ASP A 48 7.01 -24.48 0.42
C ASP A 48 6.36 -23.09 0.42
N GLY A 49 6.99 -22.09 1.04
CA GLY A 49 6.50 -20.71 1.13
C GLY A 49 5.76 -20.41 2.42
N GLU A 50 5.65 -21.36 3.35
CA GLU A 50 5.06 -21.10 4.67
C GLU A 50 6.03 -20.34 5.57
N ILE A 51 5.50 -19.47 6.43
CA ILE A 51 6.27 -18.78 7.45
C ILE A 51 5.95 -19.40 8.80
N HIS A 52 6.94 -20.03 9.40
CA HIS A 52 6.85 -20.65 10.73
C HIS A 52 7.45 -19.70 11.77
N TYR A 53 6.81 -19.57 12.92
CA TYR A 53 7.29 -18.71 13.99
C TYR A 53 6.86 -19.27 15.35
N LYS A 54 7.49 -18.79 16.42
CA LYS A 54 7.10 -19.12 17.80
C LYS A 54 6.07 -18.11 18.27
N ASP A 55 5.08 -18.54 19.04
CA ASP A 55 4.11 -17.62 19.64
C ASP A 55 4.82 -16.76 20.70
N ASN A 56 5.25 -15.58 20.29
CA ASN A 56 5.96 -14.60 21.10
C ASN A 56 5.42 -13.21 20.75
N THR A 57 4.74 -12.59 21.70
CA THR A 57 4.11 -11.27 21.51
C THR A 57 5.11 -10.17 21.21
N ALA A 58 6.37 -10.29 21.67
CA ALA A 58 7.40 -9.26 21.47
C ALA A 58 7.81 -9.07 20.01
N VAL A 59 7.65 -10.10 19.17
CA VAL A 59 8.05 -10.09 17.75
C VAL A 59 6.86 -10.20 16.79
N ARG A 60 5.63 -10.20 17.31
CA ARG A 60 4.42 -10.44 16.52
C ARG A 60 4.28 -9.48 15.34
N ASP A 61 4.58 -8.19 15.53
CA ASP A 61 4.49 -7.19 14.47
C ASP A 61 5.52 -7.42 13.36
N ASP A 62 6.73 -7.88 13.73
CA ASP A 62 7.79 -8.22 12.79
C ASP A 62 7.44 -9.49 11.98
N VAL A 63 6.86 -10.50 12.65
CA VAL A 63 6.32 -11.71 11.99
C VAL A 63 5.21 -11.34 11.00
N PHE A 64 4.25 -10.50 11.42
CA PHE A 64 3.15 -10.05 10.58
C PHE A 64 3.69 -9.29 9.36
N ARG A 65 4.63 -8.37 9.57
CA ARG A 65 5.25 -7.59 8.50
C ARG A 65 5.95 -8.46 7.46
N LEU A 66 6.78 -9.41 7.89
CA LEU A 66 7.46 -10.34 6.96
C LEU A 66 6.46 -11.24 6.24
N SER A 67 5.40 -11.66 6.91
CA SER A 67 4.35 -12.52 6.33
C SER A 67 3.54 -11.80 5.26
N GLU A 68 3.11 -10.56 5.53
CA GLU A 68 2.41 -9.72 4.57
C GLU A 68 3.31 -9.39 3.37
N LEU A 69 4.57 -9.02 3.63
CA LEU A 69 5.54 -8.73 2.58
C LEU A 69 5.75 -9.95 1.66
N PHE A 70 6.02 -11.12 2.23
CA PHE A 70 6.24 -12.34 1.44
C PHE A 70 4.98 -12.72 0.65
N SER A 71 3.80 -12.67 1.28
CA SER A 71 2.54 -13.00 0.63
C SER A 71 2.23 -12.07 -0.54
N SER A 72 2.38 -10.76 -0.34
CA SER A 72 2.15 -9.73 -1.36
C SER A 72 3.12 -9.91 -2.54
N MET A 73 4.42 -10.07 -2.25
CA MET A 73 5.42 -10.34 -3.29
C MET A 73 5.15 -11.66 -4.00
N LYS A 74 4.91 -12.76 -3.29
CA LYS A 74 4.62 -14.06 -3.90
C LYS A 74 3.47 -13.97 -4.88
N HIS A 75 2.39 -13.31 -4.48
CA HIS A 75 1.24 -13.14 -5.35
C HIS A 75 1.59 -12.38 -6.63
N ALA A 76 2.37 -11.29 -6.53
CA ALA A 76 2.81 -10.52 -7.70
C ALA A 76 3.71 -11.33 -8.64
N TYR A 77 4.67 -12.10 -8.11
CA TYR A 77 5.57 -12.93 -8.91
C TYR A 77 4.85 -14.09 -9.59
N ASP A 78 3.91 -14.74 -8.90
CA ASP A 78 3.10 -15.82 -9.47
C ASP A 78 2.22 -15.31 -10.63
N LEU A 79 1.70 -14.07 -10.54
CA LEU A 79 0.98 -13.43 -11.63
C LEU A 79 1.92 -13.08 -12.78
N TYR A 80 3.07 -12.48 -12.50
CA TYR A 80 4.05 -12.07 -13.50
C TYR A 80 4.60 -13.26 -14.31
N GLU A 81 4.83 -14.40 -13.66
CA GLU A 81 5.31 -15.61 -14.34
C GLU A 81 4.32 -16.09 -15.41
N LYS A 82 3.01 -16.04 -15.09
CA LYS A 82 1.92 -16.50 -15.98
C LYS A 82 1.46 -15.43 -16.98
N ALA A 83 1.84 -14.18 -16.77
CA ALA A 83 1.41 -13.07 -17.60
C ALA A 83 2.09 -13.04 -18.98
N GLU A 84 1.36 -12.52 -19.96
CA GLU A 84 1.83 -12.31 -21.32
C GLU A 84 2.47 -10.92 -21.48
N ASN A 85 3.46 -10.82 -22.38
CA ASN A 85 4.09 -9.54 -22.71
C ASN A 85 3.11 -8.65 -23.48
N LEU A 86 3.22 -7.34 -23.28
CA LEU A 86 2.51 -6.36 -24.10
C LEU A 86 2.96 -6.44 -25.56
N PRO A 87 2.03 -6.31 -26.53
CA PRO A 87 2.34 -6.46 -27.95
C PRO A 87 2.96 -5.21 -28.59
N PHE A 88 3.25 -4.15 -27.81
CA PHE A 88 3.75 -2.88 -28.35
C PHE A 88 5.26 -2.76 -28.17
N ASP A 89 5.98 -2.45 -29.24
CA ASP A 89 7.46 -2.41 -29.25
C ASP A 89 8.07 -1.52 -28.16
N SER A 90 7.43 -0.40 -27.83
CA SER A 90 7.90 0.56 -26.83
C SER A 90 7.83 0.05 -25.39
N VAL A 91 7.01 -0.97 -25.12
CA VAL A 91 6.74 -1.52 -23.77
C VAL A 91 6.70 -3.05 -23.76
N LYS A 92 7.29 -3.72 -24.75
CA LYS A 92 7.26 -5.18 -24.92
C LYS A 92 7.92 -5.98 -23.78
N ASN A 93 8.71 -5.30 -22.95
CA ASN A 93 9.35 -5.86 -21.75
C ASN A 93 8.43 -5.85 -20.53
N TYR A 94 7.25 -5.25 -20.64
CA TYR A 94 6.21 -5.29 -19.62
C TYR A 94 5.21 -6.41 -19.93
N LYS A 95 4.77 -7.08 -18.86
CA LYS A 95 3.72 -8.09 -18.89
C LYS A 95 2.43 -7.58 -18.27
N VAL A 96 1.29 -7.96 -18.83
CA VAL A 96 -0.02 -7.55 -18.33
C VAL A 96 -0.45 -8.45 -17.16
N LEU A 97 -0.57 -7.86 -15.97
CA LEU A 97 -1.04 -8.58 -14.77
C LEU A 97 -2.56 -8.56 -14.66
N CYS A 98 -3.19 -7.43 -15.00
CA CYS A 98 -4.64 -7.27 -14.94
C CYS A 98 -5.11 -6.20 -15.93
N GLU A 99 -6.31 -6.36 -16.48
CA GLU A 99 -6.97 -5.37 -17.34
C GLU A 99 -8.41 -5.15 -16.90
N PHE A 100 -8.87 -3.90 -16.98
CA PHE A 100 -10.27 -3.56 -16.82
C PHE A 100 -10.62 -2.34 -17.67
N GLY A 101 -11.56 -2.51 -18.61
CA GLY A 101 -11.92 -1.47 -19.57
C GLY A 101 -10.70 -0.98 -20.36
N ASN A 102 -10.39 0.31 -20.23
CA ASN A 102 -9.24 0.93 -20.89
C ASN A 102 -7.99 1.02 -20.00
N PHE A 103 -8.01 0.44 -18.80
CA PHE A 103 -6.87 0.47 -17.88
C PHE A 103 -6.22 -0.90 -17.77
N LEU A 104 -4.92 -0.90 -17.52
CA LEU A 104 -4.15 -2.10 -17.25
C LEU A 104 -3.14 -1.88 -16.13
N LEU A 105 -2.93 -2.92 -15.33
CA LEU A 105 -1.80 -3.07 -14.44
C LEU A 105 -0.79 -4.00 -15.12
N ALA A 106 0.41 -3.49 -15.35
CA ALA A 106 1.51 -4.23 -15.94
C ALA A 106 2.72 -4.23 -15.00
N ALA A 107 3.64 -5.15 -15.24
CA ALA A 107 4.91 -5.20 -14.53
C ALA A 107 6.05 -5.60 -15.45
N MET A 108 7.26 -5.19 -15.09
CA MET A 108 8.49 -5.73 -15.66
C MET A 108 9.42 -6.17 -14.53
N MET A 109 10.24 -7.18 -14.78
CA MET A 109 11.32 -7.56 -13.88
C MET A 109 12.59 -6.80 -14.25
N ASP A 110 13.25 -6.21 -13.27
CA ASP A 110 14.54 -5.56 -13.44
C ASP A 110 15.72 -6.52 -13.22
N ASN A 111 16.94 -6.00 -13.38
CA ASN A 111 18.17 -6.80 -13.31
C ASN A 111 18.49 -7.33 -11.90
N ASN A 112 17.80 -6.84 -10.86
CA ASN A 112 17.98 -7.27 -9.47
C ASN A 112 16.86 -8.22 -9.03
N ASP A 113 16.22 -8.88 -9.99
CA ASP A 113 15.08 -9.77 -9.79
C ASP A 113 13.86 -9.06 -9.15
N GLN A 114 13.80 -7.71 -9.16
CA GLN A 114 12.69 -6.93 -8.58
C GLN A 114 11.61 -6.65 -9.62
N LEU A 115 10.35 -6.79 -9.21
CA LEU A 115 9.22 -6.32 -10.03
C LEU A 115 9.02 -4.81 -9.88
N ARG A 116 8.88 -4.14 -11.02
CA ARG A 116 8.40 -2.76 -11.14
C ARG A 116 7.03 -2.78 -11.77
N PHE A 117 6.11 -2.03 -11.20
CA PHE A 117 4.71 -2.01 -11.62
C PHE A 117 4.38 -0.69 -12.30
N VAL A 118 3.44 -0.74 -13.23
CA VAL A 118 2.91 0.43 -13.89
C VAL A 118 1.43 0.26 -14.16
N THR A 119 0.68 1.33 -13.94
CA THR A 119 -0.72 1.42 -14.37
C THR A 119 -0.80 2.33 -15.58
N TRP A 120 -1.38 1.82 -16.65
CA TRP A 120 -1.54 2.55 -17.91
C TRP A 120 -3.00 2.65 -18.30
N ARG A 121 -3.24 3.52 -19.28
CA ARG A 121 -4.48 3.54 -20.05
C ARG A 121 -4.16 3.21 -21.51
N TYR A 122 -4.94 2.31 -22.10
CA TYR A 122 -4.93 2.07 -23.54
C TYR A 122 -5.36 3.31 -24.32
N SER A 123 -4.77 3.50 -25.50
CA SER A 123 -5.29 4.40 -26.52
C SER A 123 -6.71 3.99 -26.93
N TYR A 124 -7.44 4.89 -27.60
CA TYR A 124 -8.79 4.58 -28.08
C TYR A 124 -8.84 3.32 -28.98
N ASN A 125 -7.79 3.12 -29.80
CA ASN A 125 -7.67 1.96 -30.69
C ASN A 125 -7.01 0.73 -30.02
N ARG A 126 -6.60 0.83 -28.74
CA ARG A 126 -5.81 -0.18 -28.00
C ARG A 126 -4.53 -0.64 -28.74
N ASP A 127 -3.90 0.28 -29.45
CA ASP A 127 -2.63 0.06 -30.20
C ASP A 127 -1.40 0.62 -29.47
N SER A 128 -1.61 1.27 -28.33
CA SER A 128 -0.58 1.89 -27.51
C SER A 128 -1.10 2.13 -26.09
N VAL A 129 -0.19 2.45 -25.18
CA VAL A 129 -0.47 2.80 -23.78
C VAL A 129 0.05 4.18 -23.46
N ALA A 130 -0.66 4.89 -22.57
CA ALA A 130 -0.30 6.24 -22.13
C ALA A 130 -0.69 6.46 -20.65
N TYR A 131 -0.30 7.62 -20.12
CA TYR A 131 -0.61 8.06 -18.75
C TYR A 131 -0.12 7.08 -17.67
N GLY A 132 1.15 6.69 -17.72
CA GLY A 132 1.74 5.73 -16.78
C GLY A 132 1.92 6.29 -15.37
N HIS A 133 1.42 5.59 -14.35
CA HIS A 133 1.90 5.76 -12.96
C HIS A 133 2.81 4.60 -12.61
N TYR A 134 4.03 4.88 -12.16
CA TYR A 134 5.08 3.88 -11.96
C TYR A 134 5.32 3.66 -10.47
N PHE A 135 5.49 2.40 -10.09
CA PHE A 135 5.65 1.96 -8.70
C PHE A 135 6.87 1.03 -8.62
N ASP A 136 7.90 1.48 -7.90
CA ASP A 136 9.09 0.66 -7.66
C ASP A 136 8.82 -0.30 -6.50
N THR A 137 8.77 -1.61 -6.76
CA THR A 137 8.57 -2.69 -5.77
C THR A 137 7.27 -2.63 -4.94
N ASP A 138 6.45 -1.60 -5.13
CA ASP A 138 5.20 -1.36 -4.40
C ASP A 138 3.99 -1.90 -5.18
N TYR A 139 3.78 -3.21 -5.07
CA TYR A 139 2.66 -3.88 -5.70
C TYR A 139 1.32 -3.43 -5.13
N ASP A 140 1.25 -3.16 -3.83
CA ASP A 140 0.00 -2.78 -3.16
C ASP A 140 -0.46 -1.39 -3.59
N GLY A 141 0.45 -0.42 -3.67
CA GLY A 141 0.20 0.90 -4.24
C GLY A 141 -0.26 0.81 -5.71
N ALA A 142 0.39 -0.02 -6.52
CA ALA A 142 0.02 -0.21 -7.92
C ALA A 142 -1.38 -0.83 -8.09
N ARG A 143 -1.76 -1.80 -7.25
CA ARG A 143 -3.12 -2.38 -7.25
C ARG A 143 -4.17 -1.35 -6.86
N GLN A 144 -3.89 -0.55 -5.83
CA GLN A 144 -4.81 0.48 -5.36
C GLN A 144 -5.03 1.55 -6.45
N ASP A 145 -3.94 2.05 -7.05
CA ASP A 145 -4.00 3.00 -8.15
C ASP A 145 -4.73 2.44 -9.37
N PHE A 146 -4.46 1.18 -9.74
CA PHE A 146 -5.20 0.51 -10.81
C PHE A 146 -6.70 0.45 -10.53
N ALA A 147 -7.08 0.00 -9.33
CA ALA A 147 -8.48 -0.16 -8.95
C ALA A 147 -9.24 1.18 -8.96
N VAL A 148 -8.59 2.25 -8.50
CA VAL A 148 -9.13 3.61 -8.55
C VAL A 148 -9.31 4.08 -9.99
N ARG A 149 -8.23 4.05 -10.79
CA ARG A 149 -8.23 4.57 -12.16
C ARG A 149 -9.19 3.79 -13.07
N ALA A 150 -9.33 2.49 -12.82
CA ALA A 150 -10.25 1.62 -13.52
C ALA A 150 -11.72 1.79 -13.07
N GLY A 151 -11.99 2.57 -12.01
CA GLY A 151 -13.33 2.76 -11.45
C GLY A 151 -13.87 1.53 -10.71
N LEU A 152 -13.00 0.62 -10.29
CA LEU A 152 -13.36 -0.55 -9.48
C LEU A 152 -13.61 -0.18 -8.02
N ILE A 153 -12.97 0.89 -7.55
CA ILE A 153 -13.17 1.50 -6.24
C ILE A 153 -13.63 2.93 -6.46
N ASP A 154 -14.67 3.34 -5.75
CA ASP A 154 -15.04 4.75 -5.67
C ASP A 154 -13.93 5.50 -4.91
N GLU A 155 -13.29 6.49 -5.54
CA GLU A 155 -12.23 7.32 -4.94
C GLU A 155 -12.63 7.92 -3.58
N LYS A 156 -13.93 8.11 -3.39
CA LYS A 156 -14.49 8.59 -2.13
C LYS A 156 -14.42 7.55 -0.97
N LYS A 157 -14.20 6.27 -1.29
CA LYS A 157 -14.15 5.13 -0.36
C LYS A 157 -12.75 4.50 -0.23
N LEU A 158 -11.70 5.28 -0.47
CA LEU A 158 -10.30 4.83 -0.34
C LEU A 158 -9.92 4.38 1.08
N PHE A 159 -10.58 4.94 2.09
CA PHE A 159 -10.36 4.63 3.49
C PHE A 159 -11.50 3.76 4.00
N LYS A 160 -11.17 2.81 4.88
CA LYS A 160 -12.17 2.12 5.69
C LYS A 160 -12.87 3.13 6.60
N GLU A 161 -14.09 2.81 7.03
CA GLU A 161 -14.88 3.70 7.88
C GLU A 161 -14.12 4.12 9.16
N ASN A 162 -13.46 3.17 9.84
CA ASN A 162 -12.65 3.45 11.02
C ASN A 162 -11.41 4.32 10.73
N GLU A 163 -10.81 4.20 9.55
CA GLU A 163 -9.72 5.06 9.10
C GLU A 163 -10.22 6.48 8.81
N LEU A 164 -11.41 6.62 8.23
CA LEU A 164 -12.08 7.92 8.07
C LEU A 164 -12.42 8.56 9.42
N VAL A 165 -12.93 7.79 10.39
CA VAL A 165 -13.14 8.29 11.77
C VAL A 165 -11.83 8.79 12.36
N THR A 166 -10.75 8.01 12.25
CA THR A 166 -9.43 8.39 12.77
C THR A 166 -8.91 9.68 12.12
N LEU A 167 -9.04 9.81 10.80
CA LEU A 167 -8.65 11.02 10.07
C LEU A 167 -9.50 12.23 10.48
N TYR A 168 -10.81 12.03 10.68
CA TYR A 168 -11.71 13.07 11.16
C TYR A 168 -11.30 13.56 12.56
N GLU A 169 -11.05 12.64 13.49
CA GLU A 169 -10.57 12.96 14.85
C GLU A 169 -9.24 13.70 14.83
N ALA A 170 -8.30 13.33 13.96
CA ALA A 170 -7.04 14.04 13.78
C ALA A 170 -7.25 15.47 13.26
N CYS A 171 -8.20 15.68 12.35
CA CYS A 171 -8.54 17.02 11.86
C CYS A 171 -9.17 17.89 12.95
N ILE A 172 -10.10 17.34 13.74
CA ILE A 172 -10.68 18.00 14.91
C ILE A 172 -9.59 18.38 15.92
N PHE A 173 -8.68 17.44 16.20
CA PHE A 173 -7.58 17.67 17.12
C PHE A 173 -6.70 18.83 16.66
N ARG A 174 -6.32 18.86 15.38
CA ARG A 174 -5.55 19.99 14.82
C ARG A 174 -6.32 21.31 14.97
N GLY A 175 -7.59 21.36 14.57
CA GLY A 175 -8.39 22.58 14.64
C GLY A 175 -8.55 23.12 16.07
N ARG A 176 -8.59 22.24 17.08
CA ARG A 176 -8.73 22.63 18.48
C ARG A 176 -7.42 23.02 19.16
N ASN A 177 -6.29 22.47 18.72
CA ASN A 177 -5.01 22.58 19.46
C ASN A 177 -3.96 23.44 18.74
N ASP A 178 -4.12 23.71 17.44
CA ASP A 178 -3.22 24.56 16.68
C ASP A 178 -3.59 26.03 16.85
N ARG A 179 -2.97 26.71 17.83
CA ARG A 179 -3.25 28.11 18.18
C ARG A 179 -2.72 29.12 17.16
N GLU A 180 -1.89 28.67 16.21
CA GLU A 180 -1.29 29.51 15.16
C GLU A 180 -1.84 29.17 13.77
N ILE A 181 -2.91 28.37 13.70
CA ILE A 181 -3.52 28.00 12.42
C ILE A 181 -3.97 29.25 11.67
N SER A 182 -3.56 29.37 10.41
CA SER A 182 -3.98 30.46 9.55
C SER A 182 -5.45 30.29 9.15
N PHE A 183 -6.14 31.39 8.86
CA PHE A 183 -7.52 31.37 8.35
C PHE A 183 -7.68 30.49 7.10
N ASP A 184 -6.71 30.55 6.18
CA ASP A 184 -6.73 29.73 4.96
C ASP A 184 -6.58 28.23 5.27
N ASP A 185 -5.75 27.89 6.25
CA ASP A 185 -5.54 26.50 6.66
C ASP A 185 -6.72 25.97 7.49
N GLU A 186 -7.38 26.80 8.30
CA GLU A 186 -8.63 26.47 8.98
C GLU A 186 -9.73 26.15 7.96
N LYS A 187 -9.88 26.98 6.92
CA LYS A 187 -10.84 26.74 5.84
C LYS A 187 -10.54 25.46 5.06
N ARG A 188 -9.27 25.17 4.79
CA ARG A 188 -8.83 23.91 4.16
C ARG A 188 -9.14 22.72 5.06
N LEU A 189 -8.87 22.83 6.35
CA LEU A 189 -9.13 21.78 7.34
C LEU A 189 -10.62 21.46 7.41
N MET A 190 -11.48 22.49 7.42
CA MET A 190 -12.94 22.31 7.41
C MET A 190 -13.44 21.67 6.11
N ASN A 191 -12.84 22.01 4.95
CA ASN A 191 -13.16 21.34 3.69
C ASN A 191 -12.79 19.85 3.71
N VAL A 192 -11.61 19.51 4.25
CA VAL A 192 -11.18 18.12 4.41
C VAL A 192 -12.14 17.36 5.32
N MET A 193 -12.54 17.94 6.45
CA MET A 193 -13.50 17.34 7.38
C MET A 193 -14.86 17.07 6.72
N ASN A 194 -15.39 18.03 5.95
CA ASN A 194 -16.66 17.85 5.22
C ASN A 194 -16.57 16.69 4.21
N ARG A 195 -15.45 16.59 3.48
CA ARG A 195 -15.23 15.49 2.53
C ARG A 195 -15.12 14.14 3.23
N ILE A 196 -14.53 14.09 4.43
CA ILE A 196 -14.49 12.87 5.24
C ILE A 196 -15.90 12.49 5.71
N GLN A 197 -16.69 13.46 6.20
CA GLN A 197 -18.07 13.26 6.64
C GLN A 197 -18.99 12.71 5.56
N GLU A 198 -18.89 13.23 4.33
CA GLU A 198 -19.66 12.72 3.18
C GLU A 198 -19.44 11.22 2.92
N ASN A 199 -18.34 10.66 3.42
CA ASN A 199 -17.92 9.28 3.20
C ASN A 199 -18.15 8.33 4.37
N ILE A 200 -18.64 8.84 5.51
CA ILE A 200 -18.99 8.05 6.68
C ILE A 200 -20.53 8.06 6.81
N PRO A 201 -21.23 6.99 6.39
CA PRO A 201 -22.66 6.88 6.63
C PRO A 201 -22.88 6.73 8.13
N ASN A 202 -23.35 7.79 8.81
CA ASN A 202 -23.62 7.89 10.26
C ASN A 202 -22.50 8.45 11.15
N LEU A 203 -21.71 9.42 10.69
CA LEU A 203 -20.91 10.23 11.63
C LEU A 203 -21.83 11.15 12.44
N SER A 204 -22.44 10.65 13.51
CA SER A 204 -23.16 11.48 14.49
C SER A 204 -22.15 12.18 15.39
N LEU A 205 -21.75 13.38 15.00
CA LEU A 205 -20.93 14.23 15.85
C LEU A 205 -21.66 15.55 16.08
N ASP A 206 -22.01 15.78 17.34
CA ASP A 206 -22.49 17.05 17.86
C ASP A 206 -21.42 18.12 17.61
N CYS A 207 -21.55 18.84 16.50
CA CYS A 207 -20.68 19.95 16.14
C CYS A 207 -21.47 21.25 16.00
N HIS A 208 -22.24 21.60 17.04
CA HIS A 208 -22.73 22.97 17.25
C HIS A 208 -22.92 23.22 18.74
N GLU A 209 -21.93 23.86 19.37
CA GLU A 209 -21.98 24.59 20.65
C GLU A 209 -20.51 24.90 20.98
N GLN A 210 -19.97 26.10 21.14
CA GLN A 210 -20.45 27.48 21.33
C GLN A 210 -19.29 28.41 20.90
N ASN A 211 -19.60 29.59 20.35
CA ASN A 211 -18.88 30.87 20.58
C ASN A 211 -19.55 31.98 19.77
N HIS A 212 -20.78 32.32 20.16
CA HIS A 212 -21.41 33.62 19.87
C HIS A 212 -21.88 34.23 21.20
N GLU A 213 -20.98 34.39 22.17
CA GLU A 213 -21.20 35.21 23.36
C GLU A 213 -19.90 35.97 23.69
N ALA A 214 -19.54 36.94 22.84
CA ALA A 214 -18.52 37.93 23.16
C ALA A 214 -18.71 39.28 22.42
N GLU A 215 -19.92 39.59 21.93
CA GLU A 215 -20.22 40.86 21.22
C GLU A 215 -21.37 41.67 21.85
N SER A 216 -21.70 41.50 23.13
CA SER A 216 -22.74 42.30 23.80
C SER A 216 -22.34 43.01 25.10
N GLU A 217 -21.05 43.14 25.41
CA GLU A 217 -20.58 44.02 26.51
C GLU A 217 -19.96 45.35 26.04
N LEU A 218 -20.13 45.71 24.78
CA LEU A 218 -19.89 47.08 24.27
C LEU A 218 -21.22 47.84 24.19
N ASP A 219 -21.89 47.99 25.32
CA ASP A 219 -22.89 49.04 25.54
C ASP A 219 -22.92 49.39 27.04
N ARG A 220 -21.88 50.12 27.47
CA ARG A 220 -21.88 51.01 28.64
C ARG A 220 -21.09 52.27 28.34
#